data_AF-A0AAX6EBS5-F1
#
_entry.id   AF-A0AAX6EBS5-F1
#
_cell.length_a   1.000
_cell.length_b   1.000
_cell.length_c   1.000
_cell.angle_alpha   90.00
_cell.angle_beta   90.00
_cell.angle_gamma   90.00
#
_symmetry.space_group_name_H-M   'P 1'
#
loop_
_entity.id
_entity.type
_entity.pdbx_description
1 polymer ?
#
loop_
_entity_poly.entity_id
_entity_poly.type
_entity_poly.pdbx_seq_one_letter_code
_entity_poly.pdbx_strand_id
1 'polypeptide(L)'
;MAETLTLISPEDSDNEIIDLEAFRSRLKQLEDSREPLFDSSEASASESKKLIEELAAEFQRKWEEIQAVEPALRTLDPQDLDAYMAQLKKEISMAEDENMKISSEISDLTRAVEGDSNQLDGDLEKLAFSLKLIDSEGLHYFQAESGDPRESLMSVPEDQNFEILKLHQQIEKARNDLNTLRDLENVFKRVEAIGQIEDKLSSVKVLGFEGNCIRLSLKTHMASSDGLFLGHKLDCMIEPSVVEHELLIELADKTMELHKAEIFPNDVSLDAIIHSVKSSSHAPVTMWVHIAILG
;
A
#
# COMPACT_ATOMS: atom_id res chain seq x y z
N MET A 1 -20.85 56.56 -39.34
CA MET A 1 -21.53 55.58 -38.48
C MET A 1 -21.67 54.32 -39.32
N ALA A 2 -20.58 53.54 -39.34
CA ALA A 2 -20.44 52.22 -38.71
C ALA A 2 -20.99 51.14 -39.67
N GLU A 3 -20.14 50.40 -40.41
CA GLU A 3 -19.39 49.20 -39.95
C GLU A 3 -20.33 48.16 -39.34
N THR A 4 -20.38 46.89 -39.72
CA THR A 4 -19.52 46.02 -40.53
C THR A 4 -20.35 44.78 -40.88
N LEU A 5 -20.17 44.22 -42.09
CA LEU A 5 -20.64 42.89 -42.45
C LEU A 5 -19.75 41.85 -41.76
N THR A 6 -20.34 40.88 -41.07
CA THR A 6 -19.62 39.65 -40.68
C THR A 6 -20.57 38.48 -40.89
N LEU A 7 -20.42 37.86 -42.07
CA LEU A 7 -20.81 36.48 -42.35
C LEU A 7 -19.95 35.58 -41.46
N ILE A 8 -20.57 34.77 -40.61
CA ILE A 8 -19.92 33.62 -39.98
C ILE A 8 -20.65 32.39 -40.52
N SER A 9 -19.87 31.60 -41.26
CA SER A 9 -20.20 30.28 -41.79
C SER A 9 -20.41 29.29 -40.63
N PRO A 10 -21.31 28.31 -40.76
CA PRO A 10 -21.19 27.08 -39.98
C PRO A 10 -20.15 26.18 -40.65
N GLU A 11 -19.67 25.19 -39.90
CA GLU A 11 -18.68 24.17 -40.28
C GLU A 11 -17.22 24.61 -40.09
N ASP A 12 -16.72 24.33 -38.90
CA ASP A 12 -15.43 23.67 -38.67
C ASP A 12 -15.45 23.16 -37.22
N SER A 13 -16.08 22.01 -37.00
CA SER A 13 -15.77 21.18 -35.84
C SER A 13 -14.84 20.09 -36.33
N ASP A 14 -13.54 20.36 -36.24
CA ASP A 14 -12.51 19.33 -36.30
C ASP A 14 -12.74 18.36 -35.14
N ASN A 15 -13.63 17.40 -35.37
CA ASN A 15 -13.52 16.11 -34.72
C ASN A 15 -12.25 15.49 -35.31
N GLU A 16 -11.13 15.73 -34.65
CA GLU A 16 -9.91 14.96 -34.87
C GLU A 16 -10.26 13.52 -34.45
N ILE A 17 -10.79 12.76 -35.41
CA ILE A 17 -11.02 11.32 -35.28
C ILE A 17 -9.63 10.75 -35.05
N ILE A 18 -9.32 10.44 -33.79
CA ILE A 18 -8.09 9.76 -33.41
C ILE A 18 -8.00 8.52 -34.31
N ASP A 19 -7.05 8.57 -35.25
CA ASP A 19 -6.83 7.48 -36.19
C ASP A 19 -6.29 6.29 -35.39
N LEU A 20 -7.20 5.37 -35.07
CA LEU A 20 -6.96 4.16 -34.29
C LEU A 20 -5.87 3.29 -34.93
N GLU A 21 -5.73 3.34 -36.26
CA GLU A 21 -4.70 2.60 -36.98
C GLU A 21 -3.33 3.27 -36.82
N ALA A 22 -3.30 4.61 -36.77
CA ALA A 22 -2.10 5.37 -36.45
C ALA A 22 -1.65 5.15 -34.99
N PHE A 23 -2.59 5.08 -34.04
CA PHE A 23 -2.27 4.79 -32.64
C PHE A 23 -1.72 3.37 -32.46
N ARG A 24 -2.37 2.36 -33.04
CA ARG A 24 -1.87 0.96 -33.04
C ARG A 24 -0.50 0.85 -33.69
N SER A 25 -0.28 1.57 -34.78
CA SER A 25 1.02 1.61 -35.45
C SER A 25 2.11 2.23 -34.58
N ARG A 26 1.81 3.28 -33.81
CA ARG A 26 2.76 3.89 -32.86
C ARG A 26 3.06 2.98 -31.67
N LEU A 27 2.06 2.27 -31.14
CA LEU A 27 2.25 1.31 -30.06
C LEU A 27 3.19 0.18 -30.48
N LYS A 28 2.99 -0.34 -31.70
CA LYS A 28 3.85 -1.37 -32.29
C LYS A 28 5.27 -0.87 -32.57
N GLN A 29 5.42 0.38 -33.03
CA GLN A 29 6.74 1.01 -33.17
C GLN A 29 7.46 1.18 -31.83
N LEU A 30 6.73 1.46 -30.74
CA LEU A 30 7.30 1.56 -29.41
C LEU A 30 7.82 0.20 -28.92
N GLU A 31 7.05 -0.85 -29.16
CA GLU A 31 7.40 -2.24 -28.85
C GLU A 31 8.65 -2.69 -29.63
N ASP A 32 8.74 -2.32 -30.92
CA ASP A 32 9.88 -2.62 -31.79
C ASP A 32 11.12 -1.75 -31.47
N SER A 33 10.93 -0.55 -30.89
CA SER A 33 12.03 0.37 -30.52
C SER A 33 12.77 -0.02 -29.24
N ARG A 34 12.38 -1.13 -28.60
CA ARG A 34 13.08 -1.71 -27.46
C ARG A 34 14.38 -2.36 -27.90
N GLU A 35 15.37 -1.53 -28.27
CA GLU A 35 16.76 -1.94 -28.38
C GLU A 35 17.24 -2.44 -27.00
N PRO A 36 18.04 -3.52 -26.91
CA PRO A 36 18.53 -4.05 -25.64
C PRO A 36 19.63 -3.12 -25.12
N LEU A 37 19.24 -1.98 -24.57
CA LEU A 37 20.15 -1.06 -23.94
C LEU A 37 20.37 -1.53 -22.50
N PHE A 38 21.58 -2.02 -22.27
CA PHE A 38 22.16 -2.49 -21.01
C PHE A 38 21.77 -3.88 -20.50
N ASP A 39 22.83 -4.66 -20.32
CA ASP A 39 22.98 -5.95 -19.64
C ASP A 39 22.50 -5.86 -18.17
N SER A 40 21.19 -5.72 -18.00
CA SER A 40 20.53 -5.58 -16.71
C SER A 40 19.58 -6.75 -16.50
N SER A 41 20.05 -7.71 -15.71
CA SER A 41 19.32 -8.80 -15.03
C SER A 41 17.94 -9.14 -15.61
N GLU A 42 17.85 -10.33 -16.24
CA GLU A 42 16.62 -10.93 -16.81
C GLU A 42 15.41 -10.87 -15.86
N ALA A 43 15.62 -10.78 -14.54
CA ALA A 43 14.56 -10.62 -13.55
C ALA A 43 13.80 -9.27 -13.66
N SER A 44 14.50 -8.15 -13.90
CA SER A 44 13.88 -6.81 -13.96
C SER A 44 13.13 -6.56 -15.28
N ALA A 45 13.63 -7.12 -16.38
CA ALA A 45 12.99 -7.07 -17.69
C ALA A 45 11.71 -7.92 -17.74
N SER A 46 11.66 -9.00 -16.93
CA SER A 46 10.49 -9.87 -16.82
C SER A 46 9.37 -9.25 -15.99
N GLU A 47 9.70 -8.54 -14.90
CA GLU A 47 8.72 -7.89 -14.03
C GLU A 47 8.08 -6.66 -14.69
N SER A 48 8.88 -5.83 -15.36
CA SER A 48 8.39 -4.71 -16.17
C SER A 48 7.48 -5.15 -17.32
N LYS A 49 7.80 -6.26 -17.99
CA LYS A 49 6.94 -6.84 -19.04
C LYS A 49 5.58 -7.29 -18.47
N LYS A 50 5.58 -7.91 -17.29
CA LYS A 50 4.36 -8.36 -16.62
C LYS A 50 3.43 -7.20 -16.25
N LEU A 51 3.99 -6.10 -15.74
CA LEU A 51 3.22 -4.90 -15.41
C LEU A 51 2.58 -4.25 -16.65
N ILE A 52 3.28 -4.25 -17.79
CA ILE A 52 2.74 -3.74 -19.07
C ILE A 52 1.60 -4.63 -19.58
N GLU A 53 1.75 -5.95 -19.50
CA GLU A 53 0.68 -6.89 -19.88
C GLU A 53 -0.56 -6.77 -18.96
N GLU A 54 -0.36 -6.60 -17.66
CA GLU A 54 -1.45 -6.35 -16.69
C GLU A 54 -2.16 -5.02 -16.99
N LEU A 55 -1.42 -3.95 -17.28
CA LEU A 55 -1.97 -2.64 -17.65
C LEU A 55 -2.76 -2.71 -18.97
N ALA A 56 -2.24 -3.42 -19.97
CA ALA A 56 -2.92 -3.61 -21.25
C ALA A 56 -4.24 -4.40 -21.08
N ALA A 57 -4.24 -5.44 -20.23
CA ALA A 57 -5.43 -6.21 -19.93
C ALA A 57 -6.47 -5.39 -19.15
N GLU A 58 -6.03 -4.53 -18.22
CA GLU A 58 -6.91 -3.61 -17.50
C GLU A 58 -7.53 -2.56 -18.42
N PHE A 59 -6.74 -1.98 -19.33
CA PHE A 59 -7.25 -1.05 -20.32
C PHE A 59 -8.27 -1.71 -21.26
N GLN A 60 -7.99 -2.93 -21.74
CA GLN A 60 -8.89 -3.69 -22.59
C GLN A 60 -10.24 -3.98 -21.89
N ARG A 61 -10.19 -4.40 -20.63
CA ARG A 61 -11.38 -4.62 -19.80
C ARG A 61 -12.20 -3.34 -19.63
N LYS A 62 -11.54 -2.21 -19.34
CA LYS A 62 -12.20 -0.91 -19.20
C LYS A 62 -12.81 -0.43 -20.51
N TRP A 63 -12.16 -0.70 -21.65
CA TRP A 63 -12.69 -0.42 -22.97
C TRP A 63 -13.98 -1.19 -23.28
N GLU A 64 -14.00 -2.49 -22.96
CA GLU A 64 -15.19 -3.33 -23.12
C GLU A 64 -16.35 -2.87 -22.21
N GLU A 65 -16.04 -2.43 -20.98
CA GLU A 65 -17.01 -1.82 -20.06
C GLU A 65 -17.63 -0.55 -20.65
N ILE A 66 -16.83 0.33 -21.26
CA ILE A 66 -17.31 1.55 -21.92
C ILE A 66 -18.21 1.23 -23.12
N GLN A 67 -17.84 0.24 -23.95
CA GLN A 67 -18.66 -0.17 -25.09
C GLN A 67 -20.03 -0.75 -24.68
N ALA A 68 -20.09 -1.42 -23.53
CA ALA A 68 -21.34 -1.96 -23.01
C ALA A 68 -22.33 -0.87 -22.54
N VAL A 69 -21.83 0.32 -22.20
CA VAL A 69 -22.65 1.46 -21.74
C VAL A 69 -23.27 2.26 -22.89
N GLU A 70 -22.66 2.24 -24.09
CA GLU A 70 -23.13 2.96 -25.29
C GLU A 70 -24.61 2.71 -25.67
N PRO A 71 -25.13 1.45 -25.70
CA PRO A 71 -26.54 1.21 -26.01
C PRO A 71 -27.49 1.66 -24.88
N ALA A 72 -27.05 1.66 -23.63
CA ALA A 72 -27.85 2.11 -22.49
C ALA A 72 -28.02 3.65 -22.52
N LEU A 73 -26.98 4.39 -22.91
CA LEU A 73 -27.00 5.85 -23.05
C LEU A 73 -28.04 6.37 -24.05
N ARG A 74 -28.40 5.58 -25.07
CA ARG A 74 -29.44 5.95 -26.06
C ARG A 74 -30.87 5.90 -25.52
N THR A 75 -31.07 5.31 -24.34
CA THR A 75 -32.38 5.16 -23.69
C THR A 75 -32.61 6.15 -22.54
N LEU A 76 -31.58 6.88 -22.12
CA LEU A 76 -31.65 7.86 -21.06
C LEU A 76 -32.29 9.17 -21.54
N ASP A 77 -32.99 9.84 -20.63
CA ASP A 77 -33.49 11.19 -20.86
C ASP A 77 -32.32 12.18 -21.01
N PRO A 78 -32.44 13.25 -21.84
CA PRO A 78 -31.34 14.19 -22.04
C PRO A 78 -30.79 14.82 -20.75
N GLN A 79 -31.65 14.99 -19.73
CA GLN A 79 -31.23 15.58 -18.45
C GLN A 79 -30.37 14.64 -17.61
N ASP A 80 -30.67 13.34 -17.65
CA ASP A 80 -29.89 12.30 -16.98
C ASP A 80 -28.57 12.04 -17.71
N LEU A 81 -28.57 12.16 -19.05
CA LEU A 81 -27.36 12.08 -19.88
C LEU A 81 -26.39 13.24 -19.58
N ASP A 82 -26.89 14.47 -19.44
CA ASP A 82 -26.08 15.64 -19.08
C ASP A 82 -25.47 15.49 -17.67
N ALA A 83 -26.23 14.97 -16.70
CA ALA A 83 -25.74 14.69 -15.35
C ALA A 83 -24.63 13.63 -15.36
N TYR A 84 -24.82 12.55 -16.12
CA TYR A 84 -23.81 11.50 -16.30
C TYR A 84 -22.53 12.04 -16.97
N MET A 85 -22.67 12.85 -18.01
CA MET A 85 -21.53 13.51 -18.68
C MET A 85 -20.78 14.46 -17.75
N ALA A 86 -21.50 15.19 -16.88
CA ALA A 86 -20.87 16.05 -15.87
C ALA A 86 -20.10 15.23 -14.82
N GLN A 87 -20.64 14.08 -14.41
CA GLN A 87 -19.96 13.16 -13.49
C GLN A 87 -18.68 12.58 -14.13
N LEU A 88 -18.75 12.09 -15.36
CA LEU A 88 -17.56 11.56 -16.06
C LEU A 88 -16.47 12.62 -16.23
N LYS A 89 -16.84 13.86 -16.60
CA LYS A 89 -15.88 14.96 -16.67
C LYS A 89 -15.18 15.20 -15.33
N LYS A 90 -15.94 15.15 -14.23
CA LYS A 90 -15.38 15.31 -12.89
C LYS A 90 -14.42 14.16 -12.56
N GLU A 91 -14.79 12.92 -12.85
CA GLU A 91 -13.94 11.74 -12.62
C GLU A 91 -12.65 11.80 -13.44
N ILE A 92 -12.72 12.20 -14.72
CA ILE A 92 -11.55 12.42 -15.57
C ILE A 92 -10.64 13.50 -14.96
N SER A 93 -11.17 14.66 -14.58
CA SER A 93 -10.34 15.71 -13.96
C SER A 93 -9.70 15.26 -12.65
N MET A 94 -10.41 14.49 -11.81
CA MET A 94 -9.84 13.93 -10.58
C MET A 94 -8.69 12.94 -10.88
N ALA A 95 -8.86 12.09 -11.89
CA ALA A 95 -7.81 11.16 -12.32
C ALA A 95 -6.60 11.88 -12.94
N GLU A 96 -6.83 12.95 -13.71
CA GLU A 96 -5.76 13.78 -14.27
C GLU A 96 -4.94 14.48 -13.17
N ASP A 97 -5.61 15.03 -12.15
CA ASP A 97 -4.96 15.66 -10.99
C ASP A 97 -4.14 14.64 -10.19
N GLU A 98 -4.67 13.44 -9.96
CA GLU A 98 -3.96 12.35 -9.30
C GLU A 98 -2.75 11.89 -10.12
N ASN A 99 -2.90 11.77 -11.44
CA ASN A 99 -1.81 11.37 -12.33
C ASN A 99 -0.70 12.43 -12.36
N MET A 100 -1.05 13.72 -12.28
CA MET A 100 -0.09 14.81 -12.15
C MET A 100 0.68 14.73 -10.83
N LYS A 101 -0.01 14.39 -9.73
CA LYS A 101 0.61 14.18 -8.42
C LYS A 101 1.57 12.99 -8.42
N ILE A 102 1.15 11.85 -8.97
CA ILE A 102 1.98 10.65 -9.12
C ILE A 102 3.20 10.97 -9.98
N SER A 103 3.02 11.69 -11.10
CA SER A 103 4.13 12.10 -11.97
C SER A 103 5.15 12.98 -11.25
N SER A 104 4.70 13.92 -10.41
CA SER A 104 5.59 14.73 -9.56
C SER A 104 6.37 13.86 -8.56
N GLU A 105 5.69 12.91 -7.90
CA GLU A 105 6.32 12.01 -6.93
C GLU A 105 7.37 11.10 -7.57
N ILE A 106 7.09 10.56 -8.76
CA ILE A 106 8.06 9.80 -9.56
C ILE A 106 9.28 10.65 -9.88
N SER A 107 9.09 11.91 -10.29
CA SER A 107 10.20 12.82 -10.58
C SER A 107 11.05 13.10 -9.34
N ASP A 108 10.42 13.28 -8.18
CA ASP A 108 11.12 13.52 -6.92
C ASP A 108 11.92 12.30 -6.46
N LEU A 109 11.32 11.11 -6.54
CA LEU A 109 11.99 9.85 -6.23
C LEU A 109 13.15 9.56 -7.18
N THR A 110 12.98 9.81 -8.48
CA THR A 110 14.05 9.64 -9.48
C THR A 110 15.27 10.50 -9.13
N ARG A 111 15.03 11.77 -8.81
CA ARG A 111 16.09 12.70 -8.39
C ARG A 111 16.76 12.28 -7.07
N ALA A 112 15.99 11.75 -6.12
CA ALA A 112 16.55 11.26 -4.86
C ALA A 112 17.47 10.05 -5.10
N VAL A 113 17.03 9.09 -5.91
CA VAL A 113 17.83 7.90 -6.28
C VAL A 113 19.12 8.28 -7.01
N GLU A 114 19.04 9.23 -7.96
CA GLU A 114 20.24 9.76 -8.63
C GLU A 114 21.20 10.43 -7.62
N GLY A 115 20.66 11.20 -6.66
CA GLY A 115 21.43 11.83 -5.60
C GLY A 115 22.17 10.81 -4.72
N ASP A 116 21.45 9.80 -4.24
CA ASP A 116 21.99 8.73 -3.39
C ASP A 116 23.04 7.89 -4.13
N SER A 117 22.80 7.60 -5.43
CA SER A 117 23.76 6.88 -6.28
C SER A 117 25.07 7.66 -6.42
N ASN A 118 25.00 8.97 -6.71
CA ASN A 118 26.18 9.81 -6.83
C ASN A 118 26.94 9.91 -5.49
N GLN A 119 26.23 9.93 -4.36
CA GLN A 119 26.85 9.93 -3.04
C GLN A 119 27.59 8.61 -2.77
N LEU A 120 26.95 7.48 -3.08
CA LEU A 120 27.56 6.16 -2.93
C LEU A 120 28.83 6.02 -3.77
N ASP A 121 28.81 6.49 -5.02
CA ASP A 121 30.00 6.49 -5.89
C ASP A 121 31.15 7.30 -5.28
N GLY A 122 30.85 8.48 -4.72
CA GLY A 122 31.85 9.31 -4.04
C GLY A 122 32.43 8.65 -2.78
N ASP A 123 31.61 7.94 -2.02
CA ASP A 123 32.07 7.22 -0.82
C ASP A 123 32.89 5.97 -1.18
N LEU A 124 32.55 5.27 -2.26
CA LEU A 124 33.36 4.19 -2.83
C LEU A 124 34.73 4.70 -3.28
N GLU A 125 34.81 5.86 -3.92
CA GLU A 125 36.08 6.46 -4.34
C GLU A 125 36.97 6.81 -3.13
N LYS A 126 36.41 7.40 -2.08
CA LYS A 126 37.13 7.67 -0.82
C LYS A 126 37.63 6.39 -0.15
N LEU A 127 36.81 5.35 -0.13
CA LEU A 127 37.20 4.06 0.44
C LEU A 127 38.34 3.42 -0.37
N ALA A 128 38.25 3.45 -1.70
CA ALA A 128 39.30 2.96 -2.59
C ALA A 128 40.62 3.73 -2.39
N PHE A 129 40.57 5.05 -2.17
CA PHE A 129 41.75 5.85 -1.83
C PHE A 129 42.34 5.46 -0.47
N SER A 130 41.49 5.26 0.55
CA SER A 130 41.90 4.86 1.89
C SER A 130 42.59 3.48 1.90
N LEU A 131 42.09 2.52 1.11
CA LEU A 131 42.71 1.22 0.95
C LEU A 131 44.10 1.31 0.29
N LYS A 132 44.23 2.12 -0.77
CA LYS A 132 45.54 2.38 -1.41
C LYS A 132 46.54 3.00 -0.43
N LEU A 133 46.08 3.88 0.47
CA LEU A 133 46.93 4.48 1.50
C LEU A 133 47.42 3.42 2.50
N ILE A 134 46.52 2.57 3.00
CA ILE A 134 46.86 1.46 3.91
C ILE A 134 47.85 0.50 3.26
N ASP A 135 47.66 0.14 1.98
CA ASP A 135 48.60 -0.70 1.23
C ASP A 135 50.00 -0.06 1.12
N SER A 136 50.07 1.28 1.06
CA SER A 136 51.34 2.02 1.00
C SER A 136 52.02 2.22 2.37
N GLU A 137 51.25 2.33 3.46
CA GLU A 137 51.76 2.53 4.82
C GLU A 137 52.07 1.21 5.53
N GLY A 138 51.37 0.12 5.19
CA GLY A 138 51.59 -1.23 5.73
C GLY A 138 52.97 -1.83 5.43
N LEU A 139 53.76 -1.20 4.55
CA LEU A 139 55.14 -1.60 4.25
C LEU A 139 56.19 -0.94 5.17
N HIS A 140 55.83 0.13 5.90
CA HIS A 140 56.80 0.91 6.68
C HIS A 140 56.96 0.45 8.14
N TYR A 141 56.07 -0.38 8.68
CA TYR A 141 56.10 -0.79 10.09
C TYR A 141 56.91 -2.07 10.38
N PHE A 142 57.29 -2.83 9.36
CA PHE A 142 58.02 -4.10 9.55
C PHE A 142 59.56 -3.99 9.48
N GLN A 143 60.11 -2.78 9.37
CA GLN A 143 61.56 -2.59 9.18
C GLN A 143 62.29 -1.86 10.33
N ALA A 144 61.64 -1.60 11.46
CA ALA A 144 62.23 -0.78 12.52
C ALA A 144 62.01 -1.32 13.94
N GLU A 145 62.24 -2.61 14.22
CA GLU A 145 62.45 -3.06 15.60
C GLU A 145 63.63 -4.03 15.70
N SER A 146 64.81 -3.45 15.90
CA SER A 146 65.96 -4.12 16.51
C SER A 146 66.19 -3.55 17.91
N GLY A 147 66.08 -4.37 18.96
CA GLY A 147 66.80 -4.14 20.22
C GLY A 147 66.02 -4.24 21.53
N ASP A 148 66.21 -5.39 22.18
CA ASP A 148 66.35 -5.64 23.64
C ASP A 148 65.08 -5.79 24.54
N PRO A 149 64.91 -6.94 25.25
CA PRO A 149 63.79 -7.16 26.17
C PRO A 149 64.23 -7.04 27.63
N ARG A 150 63.84 -5.95 28.32
CA ARG A 150 63.87 -5.91 29.78
C ARG A 150 63.02 -4.77 30.35
N GLU A 151 61.73 -5.01 30.52
CA GLU A 151 60.97 -4.36 31.58
C GLU A 151 59.76 -5.21 31.97
N SER A 152 59.86 -5.83 33.14
CA SER A 152 58.74 -6.47 33.83
C SER A 152 57.87 -5.35 34.38
N LEU A 153 56.76 -5.08 33.69
CA LEU A 153 55.65 -4.29 34.19
C LEU A 153 54.44 -5.19 34.21
N MET A 154 53.76 -5.24 35.36
CA MET A 154 52.61 -6.09 35.67
C MET A 154 51.56 -6.03 34.56
N SER A 155 51.64 -6.93 33.57
CA SER A 155 50.56 -7.13 32.61
C SER A 155 49.53 -8.03 33.27
N VAL A 156 48.36 -7.47 33.59
CA VAL A 156 47.14 -8.27 33.52
C VAL A 156 47.16 -8.87 32.11
N PRO A 157 47.00 -10.20 31.93
CA PRO A 157 47.13 -10.79 30.61
C PRO A 157 46.05 -10.13 29.73
N GLU A 158 46.47 -9.38 28.71
CA GLU A 158 45.57 -8.71 27.76
C GLU A 158 44.56 -9.69 27.15
N ASP A 159 44.93 -10.97 27.12
CA ASP A 159 44.12 -12.14 26.79
C ASP A 159 42.83 -12.28 27.63
N GLN A 160 42.88 -11.99 28.93
CA GLN A 160 41.69 -12.07 29.80
C GLN A 160 40.71 -10.93 29.52
N ASN A 161 41.22 -9.73 29.24
CA ASN A 161 40.37 -8.58 28.88
C ASN A 161 39.70 -8.79 27.51
N PHE A 162 40.42 -9.37 26.55
CA PHE A 162 39.87 -9.71 25.24
C PHE A 162 38.74 -10.75 25.35
N GLU A 163 38.93 -11.81 26.14
CA GLU A 163 37.91 -12.83 26.33
C GLU A 163 36.68 -12.27 27.08
N ILE A 164 36.87 -11.37 28.05
CA ILE A 164 35.75 -10.67 28.72
C ILE A 164 34.96 -9.82 27.73
N LEU A 165 35.62 -9.04 26.86
CA LEU A 165 34.95 -8.22 25.84
C LEU A 165 34.17 -9.08 24.85
N LYS A 166 34.75 -10.19 24.40
CA LYS A 166 34.12 -11.16 23.51
C LYS A 166 32.89 -11.81 24.15
N LEU A 167 32.96 -12.22 25.42
CA LEU A 167 31.83 -12.74 26.17
C LEU A 167 30.73 -11.69 26.32
N HIS A 168 31.08 -10.42 26.57
CA HIS A 168 30.12 -9.33 26.67
C HIS A 168 29.38 -9.12 25.34
N GLN A 169 30.10 -9.13 24.22
CA GLN A 169 29.51 -9.06 22.88
C GLN A 169 28.57 -10.24 22.61
N GLN A 170 28.94 -11.46 23.03
CA GLN A 170 28.09 -12.65 22.88
C GLN A 170 26.82 -12.56 23.72
N ILE A 171 26.91 -12.04 24.95
CA ILE A 171 25.74 -11.82 25.82
C ILE A 171 24.79 -10.80 25.21
N GLU A 172 25.31 -9.67 24.74
CA GLU A 172 24.50 -8.64 24.09
C GLU A 172 23.85 -9.15 22.80
N LYS A 173 24.58 -9.94 22.00
CA LYS A 173 24.01 -10.62 20.83
C LYS A 173 22.86 -11.56 21.24
N ALA A 174 23.10 -12.45 22.21
CA ALA A 174 22.08 -13.40 22.67
C ALA A 174 20.85 -12.69 23.26
N ARG A 175 21.05 -11.55 23.93
CA ARG A 175 19.96 -10.71 24.45
C ARG A 175 19.13 -10.11 23.31
N ASN A 176 19.77 -9.61 22.27
CA ASN A 176 19.09 -9.09 21.09
C ASN A 176 18.32 -10.19 20.36
N ASP A 177 18.92 -11.37 20.18
CA ASP A 177 18.26 -12.54 19.59
C ASP A 177 17.02 -12.97 20.40
N LEU A 178 17.09 -12.87 21.74
CA LEU A 178 15.95 -13.17 22.61
C LEU A 178 14.83 -12.14 22.49
N ASN A 179 15.17 -10.86 22.29
CA ASN A 179 14.18 -9.81 22.06
C ASN A 179 13.48 -9.99 20.71
N THR A 180 14.24 -10.25 19.63
CA THR A 180 13.65 -10.47 18.31
C THR A 180 12.77 -11.72 18.27
N LEU A 181 13.16 -12.79 18.97
CA LEU A 181 12.33 -13.99 19.11
C LEU A 181 11.00 -13.70 19.82
N ARG A 182 11.02 -12.85 20.86
CA ARG A 182 9.81 -12.42 21.56
C ARG A 182 8.89 -11.59 20.67
N ASP A 183 9.45 -10.70 19.87
CA ASP A 183 8.68 -9.89 18.92
C ASP A 183 8.04 -10.76 17.85
N LEU A 184 8.77 -11.77 17.35
CA LEU A 184 8.27 -12.75 16.41
C LEU A 184 7.13 -13.60 17.01
N GLU A 185 7.28 -14.06 18.25
CA GLU A 185 6.20 -14.76 18.98
C GLU A 185 4.93 -13.90 19.10
N ASN A 186 5.08 -12.59 19.34
CA ASN A 186 3.95 -11.67 19.37
C ASN A 186 3.30 -11.50 17.99
N VAL A 187 4.08 -11.54 16.90
CA VAL A 187 3.54 -11.55 15.53
C VAL A 187 2.76 -12.84 15.27
N PHE A 188 3.29 -14.00 15.65
CA PHE A 188 2.60 -15.29 15.48
C PHE A 188 1.26 -15.33 16.21
N LYS A 189 1.20 -14.88 17.46
CA LYS A 189 -0.07 -14.78 18.21
C LYS A 189 -1.10 -13.88 17.53
N ARG A 190 -0.66 -12.77 16.93
CA ARG A 190 -1.54 -11.88 16.17
C ARG A 190 -2.07 -12.57 14.92
N VAL A 191 -1.23 -13.24 14.15
CA VAL A 191 -1.63 -13.99 12.95
C VAL A 191 -2.61 -15.12 13.30
N GLU A 192 -2.36 -15.85 14.38
CA GLU A 192 -3.28 -16.87 14.88
C GLU A 192 -4.63 -16.26 15.26
N ALA A 193 -4.64 -15.14 15.97
CA ALA A 193 -5.87 -14.44 16.33
C ALA A 193 -6.66 -13.97 15.10
N ILE A 194 -5.98 -13.46 14.06
CA ILE A 194 -6.59 -13.09 12.78
C ILE A 194 -7.29 -14.31 12.17
N GLY A 195 -6.58 -15.43 12.04
CA GLY A 195 -7.16 -16.66 11.50
C GLY A 195 -8.38 -17.16 12.28
N GLN A 196 -8.35 -17.07 13.61
CA GLN A 196 -9.49 -17.45 14.45
C GLN A 196 -10.70 -16.53 14.27
N ILE A 197 -10.48 -15.23 14.03
CA ILE A 197 -11.56 -14.27 13.79
C ILE A 197 -12.23 -14.57 12.44
N GLU A 198 -11.44 -14.74 11.38
CA GLU A 198 -11.94 -15.01 10.04
C GLU A 198 -12.65 -16.37 9.94
N ASP A 199 -12.14 -17.41 10.62
CA ASP A 199 -12.79 -18.73 10.67
C ASP A 199 -14.16 -18.68 11.39
N LYS A 200 -14.27 -17.90 12.47
CA LYS A 200 -15.51 -17.81 13.25
C LYS A 200 -16.53 -16.84 12.66
N LEU A 201 -16.10 -15.92 11.81
CA LEU A 201 -16.93 -14.84 11.25
C LEU A 201 -16.83 -14.85 9.73
N SER A 202 -17.68 -15.63 9.07
CA SER A 202 -17.67 -15.83 7.62
C SER A 202 -17.95 -14.58 6.77
N SER A 203 -18.43 -13.48 7.37
CA SER A 203 -18.73 -12.21 6.71
C SER A 203 -17.81 -11.06 7.11
N VAL A 204 -16.75 -11.34 7.88
CA VAL A 204 -15.81 -10.35 8.39
C VAL A 204 -14.43 -10.61 7.82
N LYS A 205 -13.78 -9.56 7.32
CA LYS A 205 -12.39 -9.60 6.87
C LYS A 205 -11.53 -8.77 7.80
N VAL A 206 -10.40 -9.29 8.26
CA VAL A 206 -9.47 -8.47 9.05
C VAL A 206 -8.69 -7.55 8.11
N LEU A 207 -8.79 -6.24 8.33
CA LEU A 207 -8.07 -5.22 7.56
C LEU A 207 -6.69 -4.96 8.14
N GLY A 208 -6.52 -5.08 9.45
CA GLY A 208 -5.24 -4.88 10.09
C GLY A 208 -5.28 -5.01 11.61
N PHE A 209 -4.10 -5.14 12.20
CA PHE A 209 -3.89 -5.18 13.64
C PHE A 209 -2.75 -4.22 13.99
N GLU A 210 -3.08 -3.04 14.53
CA GLU A 210 -2.14 -1.98 14.85
C GLU A 210 -2.16 -1.70 16.36
N GLY A 211 -1.01 -1.87 17.03
CA GLY A 211 -0.95 -1.79 18.49
C GLY A 211 -1.90 -2.80 19.15
N ASN A 212 -2.88 -2.30 19.89
CA ASN A 212 -3.96 -3.10 20.51
C ASN A 212 -5.30 -2.99 19.75
N CYS A 213 -5.29 -2.40 18.56
CA CYS A 213 -6.48 -2.15 17.78
C CYS A 213 -6.60 -3.14 16.62
N ILE A 214 -7.80 -3.70 16.46
CA ILE A 214 -8.17 -4.58 15.35
C ILE A 214 -9.11 -3.82 14.44
N ARG A 215 -8.77 -3.75 13.15
CA ARG A 215 -9.60 -3.16 12.10
C ARG A 215 -10.24 -4.27 11.30
N LEU A 216 -11.55 -4.26 11.19
CA LEU A 216 -12.36 -5.29 10.55
C LEU A 216 -13.26 -4.65 9.48
N SER A 217 -13.42 -5.31 8.34
CA SER A 217 -14.45 -5.00 7.36
C SER A 217 -15.65 -5.92 7.59
N LEU A 218 -16.83 -5.33 7.73
CA LEU A 218 -18.10 -6.01 7.94
C LEU A 218 -19.01 -5.76 6.74
N LYS A 219 -19.43 -6.84 6.08
CA LYS A 219 -20.49 -6.78 5.07
C LYS A 219 -21.85 -6.89 5.73
N THR A 220 -22.63 -5.83 5.68
CA THR A 220 -24.03 -5.82 6.14
C THR A 220 -24.97 -5.73 4.96
N HIS A 221 -26.01 -6.55 4.95
CA HIS A 221 -27.10 -6.41 4.00
C HIS A 221 -28.08 -5.39 4.56
N MET A 222 -28.07 -4.18 4.02
CA MET A 222 -29.07 -3.17 4.37
C MET A 222 -30.22 -3.28 3.40
N ALA A 223 -31.45 -3.38 3.93
CA ALA A 223 -32.63 -3.08 3.14
C ALA A 223 -32.67 -1.57 2.93
N SER A 224 -32.51 -1.11 1.69
CA SER A 224 -32.65 0.32 1.41
C SER A 224 -34.05 0.78 1.84
N SER A 225 -34.14 1.91 2.54
CA SER A 225 -35.43 2.47 2.97
C SER A 225 -36.34 2.77 1.77
N ASP A 226 -35.75 3.13 0.63
CA ASP A 226 -36.44 3.26 -0.65
C ASP A 226 -36.93 1.91 -1.18
N GLY A 227 -36.17 0.83 -0.99
CA GLY A 227 -36.56 -0.52 -1.37
C GLY A 227 -37.74 -1.05 -0.56
N LEU A 228 -37.78 -0.79 0.75
CA LEU A 228 -38.95 -1.17 1.57
C LEU A 228 -40.23 -0.46 1.10
N PHE A 229 -40.13 0.80 0.68
CA PHE A 229 -41.29 1.55 0.15
C PHE A 229 -41.70 1.12 -1.27
N LEU A 230 -40.74 0.81 -2.16
CA LEU A 230 -41.02 0.38 -3.54
C LEU A 230 -41.52 -1.07 -3.62
N GLY A 231 -40.95 -1.98 -2.82
CA GLY A 231 -41.29 -3.41 -2.82
C GLY A 231 -42.75 -3.65 -2.43
N HIS A 232 -43.28 -2.89 -1.47
CA HIS A 232 -44.69 -2.95 -1.09
C HIS A 232 -45.66 -2.43 -2.17
N LYS A 233 -45.18 -1.64 -3.14
CA LYS A 233 -46.01 -1.00 -4.18
C LYS A 233 -45.97 -1.74 -5.53
N LEU A 234 -44.93 -2.54 -5.79
CA LEU A 234 -44.67 -3.16 -7.09
C LEU A 234 -44.55 -4.69 -7.09
N ASP A 235 -44.62 -5.36 -5.93
CA ASP A 235 -44.49 -6.84 -5.82
C ASP A 235 -43.22 -7.40 -6.50
N CYS A 236 -42.13 -6.63 -6.44
CA CYS A 236 -40.82 -7.02 -6.97
C CYS A 236 -39.86 -7.31 -5.82
N MET A 237 -39.10 -8.42 -5.92
CA MET A 237 -37.98 -8.73 -5.05
C MET A 237 -36.85 -7.73 -5.28
N ILE A 238 -36.60 -6.86 -4.29
CA ILE A 238 -35.50 -5.91 -4.34
C ILE A 238 -34.28 -6.57 -3.71
N GLU A 239 -33.21 -6.65 -4.49
CA GLU A 239 -31.95 -7.23 -4.06
C GLU A 239 -31.34 -6.39 -2.92
N PRO A 240 -30.97 -7.01 -1.77
CA PRO A 240 -30.42 -6.28 -0.65
C PRO A 240 -29.11 -5.59 -1.04
N SER A 241 -29.01 -4.27 -0.80
CA SER A 241 -27.74 -3.56 -0.98
C SER A 241 -26.74 -4.03 0.07
N VAL A 242 -25.60 -4.55 -0.38
CA VAL A 242 -24.47 -4.88 0.49
C VAL A 242 -23.71 -3.60 0.79
N VAL A 243 -23.71 -3.19 2.05
CA VAL A 243 -22.92 -2.06 2.54
C VAL A 243 -21.73 -2.60 3.32
N GLU A 244 -20.53 -2.16 2.97
CA GLU A 244 -19.31 -2.46 3.72
C GLU A 244 -19.11 -1.39 4.80
N HIS A 245 -19.06 -1.84 6.05
CA HIS A 245 -18.74 -1.01 7.21
C HIS A 245 -17.36 -1.38 7.74
N GLU A 246 -16.69 -0.43 8.38
CA GLU A 246 -15.45 -0.70 9.11
C GLU A 246 -15.73 -0.74 10.61
N LEU A 247 -15.31 -1.82 11.29
CA LEU A 247 -15.40 -1.99 12.73
C LEU A 247 -13.99 -1.92 13.33
N LEU A 248 -13.78 -0.95 14.21
CA LEU A 248 -12.56 -0.81 15.00
C LEU A 248 -12.79 -1.36 16.40
N ILE A 249 -11.93 -2.27 16.84
CA ILE A 249 -11.95 -2.86 18.18
C ILE A 249 -10.65 -2.52 18.89
N GLU A 250 -10.73 -1.87 20.04
CA GLU A 250 -9.57 -1.59 20.90
C GLU A 250 -9.54 -2.59 22.06
N LEU A 251 -8.37 -3.18 22.32
CA LEU A 251 -8.14 -4.10 23.43
C LEU A 251 -7.35 -3.42 24.56
N ALA A 252 -7.65 -3.80 25.81
CA ALA A 252 -6.91 -3.31 26.96
C ALA A 252 -5.52 -3.95 27.05
N ASP A 253 -4.52 -3.12 27.35
CA ASP A 253 -3.13 -3.55 27.56
C ASP A 253 -3.04 -4.74 28.53
N LYS A 254 -2.25 -5.75 28.15
CA LYS A 254 -1.90 -6.95 28.95
C LYS A 254 -3.03 -7.96 29.21
N THR A 255 -4.29 -7.55 29.17
CA THR A 255 -5.44 -8.43 29.48
C THR A 255 -6.13 -8.95 28.21
N MET A 256 -5.92 -8.31 27.06
CA MET A 256 -6.60 -8.62 25.78
C MET A 256 -8.13 -8.58 25.90
N GLU A 257 -8.66 -7.89 26.92
CA GLU A 257 -10.08 -7.68 27.09
C GLU A 257 -10.56 -6.57 26.15
N LEU A 258 -11.76 -6.74 25.59
CA LEU A 258 -12.41 -5.75 24.74
C LEU A 258 -12.54 -4.42 25.52
N HIS A 259 -11.87 -3.36 25.09
CA HIS A 259 -11.91 -2.04 25.75
C HIS A 259 -13.01 -1.16 25.15
N LYS A 260 -12.96 -0.94 23.84
CA LYS A 260 -13.84 -0.05 23.06
C LYS A 260 -14.14 -0.69 21.69
N ALA A 261 -15.30 -0.40 21.09
CA ALA A 261 -15.55 -0.71 19.69
C ALA A 261 -16.42 0.34 18.99
N GLU A 262 -16.16 0.59 17.71
CA GLU A 262 -16.75 1.67 16.94
C GLU A 262 -16.96 1.28 15.46
N ILE A 263 -18.09 1.67 14.88
CA ILE A 263 -18.45 1.39 13.47
C ILE A 263 -18.39 2.67 12.63
N PHE A 264 -17.64 2.64 11.53
CA PHE A 264 -17.48 3.72 10.55
C PHE A 264 -18.26 3.44 9.25
N PRO A 265 -18.72 4.48 8.52
CA PRO A 265 -18.52 5.93 8.76
C PRO A 265 -19.53 6.58 9.72
N ASN A 266 -20.43 5.80 10.32
CA ASN A 266 -21.52 6.35 11.13
C ASN A 266 -21.12 6.65 12.60
N ASP A 267 -19.83 6.54 12.94
CA ASP A 267 -19.22 6.75 14.27
C ASP A 267 -20.06 6.21 15.43
N VAL A 268 -20.63 5.01 15.25
CA VAL A 268 -21.50 4.39 16.25
C VAL A 268 -20.62 3.69 17.29
N SER A 269 -20.51 4.28 18.48
CA SER A 269 -19.87 3.62 19.63
C SER A 269 -20.75 2.49 20.16
N LEU A 270 -20.13 1.32 20.34
CA LEU A 270 -20.77 0.13 20.91
C LEU A 270 -20.51 0.00 22.42
N ASP A 271 -19.98 1.04 23.08
CA ASP A 271 -19.53 0.98 24.48
C ASP A 271 -20.67 0.58 25.43
N ALA A 272 -21.89 1.08 25.20
CA ALA A 272 -23.06 0.71 26.01
C ALA A 272 -23.39 -0.79 25.92
N ILE A 273 -23.24 -1.39 24.73
CA ILE A 273 -23.43 -2.82 24.51
C ILE A 273 -22.29 -3.59 25.18
N ILE A 274 -21.05 -3.16 24.99
CA ILE A 274 -19.87 -3.77 25.63
C ILE A 274 -20.02 -3.78 27.15
N HIS A 275 -20.41 -2.67 27.76
CA HIS A 275 -20.64 -2.58 29.21
C HIS A 275 -21.79 -3.47 29.69
N SER A 276 -22.88 -3.55 28.92
CA SER A 276 -24.04 -4.40 29.23
C SER A 276 -23.68 -5.88 29.17
N VAL A 277 -22.87 -6.28 28.19
CA VAL A 277 -22.48 -7.69 28.05
C VAL A 277 -21.34 -8.04 29.04
N LYS A 278 -20.42 -7.11 29.36
CA LYS A 278 -19.40 -7.27 30.43
C LYS A 278 -20.01 -7.49 31.82
N SER A 279 -21.14 -6.86 32.09
CA SER A 279 -21.91 -7.07 33.32
C SER A 279 -22.74 -8.36 33.31
N SER A 280 -22.99 -8.94 32.13
CA SER A 280 -23.63 -10.24 31.94
C SER A 280 -22.58 -11.34 31.82
N SER A 281 -21.92 -11.67 32.94
CA SER A 281 -20.86 -12.68 33.02
C SER A 281 -21.37 -14.10 32.69
N HIS A 282 -21.53 -14.47 31.41
CA HIS A 282 -21.43 -15.86 30.94
C HIS A 282 -21.44 -16.12 29.41
N ALA A 283 -21.10 -15.15 28.54
CA ALA A 283 -21.11 -15.37 27.09
C ALA A 283 -19.69 -15.41 26.47
N PRO A 284 -19.36 -16.40 25.61
CA PRO A 284 -18.09 -16.44 24.88
C PRO A 284 -18.00 -15.32 23.85
N VAL A 285 -16.79 -14.81 23.56
CA VAL A 285 -16.48 -13.66 22.66
C VAL A 285 -17.24 -13.68 21.32
N THR A 286 -17.56 -14.86 20.80
CA THR A 286 -18.35 -15.06 19.57
C THR A 286 -19.79 -14.55 19.65
N MET A 287 -20.40 -14.57 20.84
CA MET A 287 -21.76 -14.07 21.07
C MET A 287 -21.82 -12.53 21.08
N TRP A 288 -20.70 -11.86 21.36
CA TRP A 288 -20.59 -10.41 21.47
C TRP A 288 -20.61 -9.74 20.11
N VAL A 289 -19.97 -10.36 19.13
CA VAL A 289 -19.94 -9.89 17.75
C VAL A 289 -21.29 -10.11 17.07
N HIS A 290 -21.96 -11.25 17.32
CA HIS A 290 -23.30 -11.50 16.76
C HIS A 290 -24.36 -10.50 17.27
N ILE A 291 -24.32 -10.10 18.55
CA ILE A 291 -25.27 -9.12 19.10
C ILE A 291 -25.01 -7.72 18.55
N ALA A 292 -23.75 -7.35 18.32
CA ALA A 292 -23.39 -6.06 17.73
C ALA A 292 -23.75 -5.94 16.24
N ILE A 293 -23.87 -7.06 15.51
CA ILE A 293 -24.21 -7.09 14.07
C ILE A 293 -25.73 -7.18 13.83
N LEU A 294 -26.51 -7.70 14.78
CA LEU A 294 -27.96 -7.94 14.65
C LEU A 294 -28.84 -6.87 15.33
N GLY A 295 -28.23 -5.82 15.92
CA GLY A 295 -28.92 -4.68 16.54
C GLY A 295 -29.05 -3.50 15.59
#